data_AF-A0A6C0KCS7-F1
#
_entry.id   AF-A0A6C0KCS7-F1
#
_cell.length_a   1.000
_cell.length_b   1.000
_cell.length_c   1.000
_cell.angle_alpha   90.00
_cell.angle_beta   90.00
_cell.angle_gamma   90.00
#
_symmetry.space_group_name_H-M   'P 1'
#
loop_
_entity.id
_entity.type
_entity.pdbx_description
1 polymer ?
#
loop_
_entity_poly.entity_id
_entity_poly.type
_entity_poly.pdbx_seq_one_letter_code
_entity_poly.pdbx_strand_id
1 'polypeptide(L)'
;MDSIEMVCKFVLLVLTTQLGKTFTTINRILTELNDDEEFGKSIHLVFTMNTLLNNRQFAKRLETIENHYGKGSIVIFASQNTTKYRGVTKLVELQGLCVDSATCPKVVVMCSNEYRYEDGLQFIEILENNRTNIERVFAYYDELHRYISPTLRQKIEHINTMKIVKGIIAMTATPLRIWEKTGFWSNIRMIQLDEFNEKDYAGYKNMIWNCDDTFFPTPFVRPIPKDFDAHDTNTLGFIRHILNKHPRILAEGTRTFIPAHVRRIGHNSVRDLVFERNPFAVVVVLNGAEKTLTYKDSAGFKKTLDLGSINDEEVCETIATRMISQKLTNYPLVITGFLCVGMGQTLTHKTLGSFTSAIISHLDQTNDEVYQLFGRLTGRMLNWGDKYVQTQVYCPTKIMNRCHVMEECARRVALDHAGEGVTRDEYLSPMDEMGDAGLAAKENIRVEKEVKAKRPKRPQPIEHPIAFTTINDVNEFLTNTFKKPVAIKAFHKPAGSEYQLSTRLNAYYKKKMAELLESDRLIFEFYKKINLGMNISSKEGHGQQYMVYPVYPIKDSPPSDVRYYVRYLKPTD
;
A
#
# COMPACT_ATOMS: atom_id res chain seq x y z
N MET A 1 8.04 44.66 5.97
CA MET A 1 7.23 43.45 5.73
C MET A 1 7.87 42.38 6.57
N ASP A 2 7.40 42.24 7.80
CA ASP A 2 7.90 41.22 8.70
C ASP A 2 7.46 39.86 8.15
N SER A 3 8.44 39.03 7.78
CA SER A 3 8.21 37.65 7.45
C SER A 3 7.71 36.96 8.72
N ILE A 4 6.39 36.80 8.85
CA ILE A 4 5.81 35.87 9.81
C ILE A 4 6.40 34.52 9.45
N GLU A 5 7.38 34.10 10.26
CA GLU A 5 7.98 32.78 10.16
C GLU A 5 6.83 31.78 10.29
N MET A 6 6.47 31.15 9.18
CA MET A 6 5.33 30.25 9.13
C MET A 6 5.71 29.05 9.99
N VAL A 7 5.16 28.97 11.22
CA VAL A 7 5.45 27.88 12.15
C VAL A 7 5.08 26.56 11.45
N CYS A 8 6.08 25.75 11.13
CA CYS A 8 5.86 24.44 10.55
C CYS A 8 5.13 23.56 11.57
N LYS A 9 3.92 23.11 11.21
CA LYS A 9 3.06 22.27 12.06
C LYS A 9 3.31 20.78 11.82
N PHE A 10 4.09 20.45 10.80
CA PHE A 10 4.46 19.09 10.46
C PHE A 10 5.61 18.61 11.34
N VAL A 11 5.36 17.53 12.06
CA VAL A 11 6.36 16.82 12.86
C VAL A 11 6.37 15.33 12.51
N LEU A 12 7.53 14.72 12.65
CA LEU A 12 7.74 13.30 12.38
C LEU A 12 8.07 12.55 13.67
N LEU A 13 7.30 11.50 13.97
CA LEU A 13 7.60 10.51 15.00
C LEU A 13 8.32 9.33 14.35
N VAL A 14 9.64 9.30 14.53
CA VAL A 14 10.47 8.14 14.18
C VAL A 14 10.73 7.35 15.45
N LEU A 15 10.30 6.09 15.49
CA LEU A 15 10.63 5.15 16.57
C LEU A 15 10.98 3.80 15.96
N THR A 16 11.77 3.02 16.70
CA THR A 16 12.04 1.61 16.37
C THR A 16 10.74 0.80 16.20
N THR A 17 10.86 -0.34 15.51
CA THR A 17 9.70 -1.18 15.19
C THR A 17 9.01 -1.67 16.47
N GLN A 18 7.67 -1.64 16.53
CA GLN A 18 6.88 -2.09 17.70
C GLN A 18 7.18 -1.42 19.06
N LEU A 19 7.88 -0.27 19.11
CA LEU A 19 8.16 0.44 20.37
C LEU A 19 6.93 1.15 20.99
N GLY A 20 5.90 1.43 20.18
CA GLY A 20 4.65 2.02 20.66
C GLY A 20 4.18 3.29 19.94
N LYS A 21 4.59 3.53 18.68
CA LYS A 21 4.16 4.70 17.87
C LYS A 21 2.66 5.00 17.98
N THR A 22 1.81 3.98 17.80
CA THR A 22 0.35 4.11 17.91
C THR A 22 -0.10 4.64 19.27
N PHE A 23 0.49 4.16 20.37
CA PHE A 23 0.13 4.59 21.72
C PHE A 23 0.59 6.02 21.98
N THR A 24 1.78 6.41 21.50
CA THR A 24 2.23 7.81 21.54
C THR A 24 1.22 8.73 20.85
N THR A 25 0.70 8.34 19.68
CA THR A 25 -0.33 9.11 18.97
C THR A 25 -1.66 9.15 19.68
N ILE A 26 -2.12 8.04 20.26
CA ILE A 26 -3.38 8.02 21.03
C ILE A 26 -3.27 8.93 22.25
N ASN A 27 -2.15 8.90 22.97
CA ASN A 27 -1.92 9.80 24.09
C ASN A 27 -1.92 11.26 23.64
N ARG A 28 -1.31 11.57 22.48
CA ARG A 28 -1.38 12.92 21.92
C ARG A 28 -2.79 13.34 21.57
N ILE A 29 -3.59 12.47 20.96
CA ILE A 29 -5.00 12.74 20.68
C ILE A 29 -5.74 13.04 21.99
N LEU A 30 -5.53 12.24 23.04
CA LEU A 30 -6.15 12.47 24.36
C LEU A 30 -5.73 13.81 24.98
N THR A 31 -4.45 14.17 24.92
CA THR A 31 -3.97 15.48 25.40
C THR A 31 -4.68 16.62 24.69
N GLU A 32 -4.71 16.61 23.36
CA GLU A 32 -5.33 17.68 22.58
C GLU A 32 -6.85 17.76 22.79
N LEU A 33 -7.52 16.62 23.03
CA LEU A 33 -8.95 16.57 23.35
C LEU A 33 -9.24 17.13 24.74
N ASN A 34 -8.35 16.93 25.72
CA ASN A 34 -8.52 17.52 27.05
C ASN A 34 -8.47 19.05 26.99
N ASP A 35 -7.77 19.62 26.01
CA ASP A 35 -7.67 21.06 25.83
C ASP A 35 -8.83 21.65 24.99
N ASP A 36 -9.86 20.85 24.64
CA ASP A 36 -11.03 21.32 23.89
C ASP A 36 -11.83 22.42 24.62
N GLU A 37 -11.85 22.38 25.96
CA GLU A 37 -12.56 23.40 26.75
C GLU A 37 -11.89 24.78 26.67
N GLU A 38 -10.56 24.81 26.52
CA GLU A 38 -9.76 26.04 26.47
C GLU A 38 -9.62 26.59 25.05
N PHE A 39 -9.32 25.73 24.07
CA PHE A 39 -8.95 26.15 22.71
C PHE A 39 -10.01 25.83 21.65
N GLY A 40 -11.20 25.45 22.09
CA GLY A 40 -12.30 25.07 21.22
C GLY A 40 -12.20 23.63 20.72
N LYS A 41 -13.35 23.12 20.27
CA LYS A 41 -13.52 21.72 19.90
C LYS A 41 -12.59 21.32 18.76
N SER A 42 -11.90 20.21 18.96
CA SER A 42 -11.02 19.62 17.96
C SER A 42 -11.65 18.43 17.22
N ILE A 43 -11.08 18.13 16.04
CA ILE A 43 -11.29 16.87 15.32
C ILE A 43 -9.95 16.29 14.88
N HIS A 44 -9.80 14.97 15.04
CA HIS A 44 -8.58 14.24 14.77
C HIS A 44 -8.76 13.31 13.56
N LEU A 45 -8.04 13.58 12.49
CA LEU A 45 -8.06 12.78 11.26
C LEU A 45 -6.87 11.82 11.25
N VAL A 46 -7.12 10.52 11.34
CA VAL A 46 -6.06 9.50 11.36
C VAL A 46 -6.08 8.71 10.06
N PHE A 47 -5.00 8.83 9.29
CA PHE A 47 -4.73 8.05 8.09
C PHE A 47 -3.95 6.77 8.45
N THR A 48 -4.60 5.62 8.46
CA THR A 48 -4.01 4.30 8.80
C THR A 48 -3.58 3.52 7.56
N MET A 49 -2.78 2.47 7.70
CA MET A 49 -2.45 1.60 6.56
C MET A 49 -3.70 0.99 5.90
N ASN A 50 -3.71 0.87 4.57
CA ASN A 50 -4.81 0.29 3.80
C ASN A 50 -4.85 -1.26 3.88
N THR A 51 -4.90 -1.83 5.09
CA THR A 51 -5.16 -3.26 5.30
C THR A 51 -6.22 -3.44 6.39
N LEU A 52 -7.06 -4.47 6.22
CA LEU A 52 -8.14 -4.76 7.18
C LEU A 52 -7.60 -5.02 8.59
N LEU A 53 -6.47 -5.71 8.73
CA LEU A 53 -5.88 -6.03 10.03
C LEU A 53 -5.32 -4.79 10.72
N ASN A 54 -4.64 -3.90 9.98
CA ASN A 54 -4.13 -2.65 10.55
C ASN A 54 -5.27 -1.72 10.97
N ASN A 55 -6.33 -1.62 10.19
CA ASN A 55 -7.51 -0.84 10.56
C ASN A 55 -8.18 -1.40 11.81
N ARG A 56 -8.37 -2.73 11.89
CA ARG A 56 -8.95 -3.40 13.07
C ARG A 56 -8.10 -3.14 14.32
N GLN A 57 -6.78 -3.32 14.20
CA GLN A 57 -5.83 -3.07 15.29
C GLN A 57 -5.85 -1.60 15.76
N PHE A 58 -5.77 -0.64 14.84
CA PHE A 58 -5.79 0.78 15.21
C PHE A 58 -7.11 1.15 15.87
N ALA A 59 -8.23 0.72 15.28
CA ALA A 59 -9.57 0.98 15.81
C ALA A 59 -9.75 0.39 17.22
N LYS A 60 -9.28 -0.84 17.47
CA LYS A 60 -9.33 -1.44 18.81
C LYS A 60 -8.53 -0.64 19.82
N ARG A 61 -7.35 -0.13 19.45
CA ARG A 61 -6.51 0.70 20.34
C ARG A 61 -7.14 2.05 20.70
N LEU A 62 -8.07 2.56 19.89
CA LEU A 62 -8.83 3.77 20.20
C LEU A 62 -9.97 3.54 21.21
N GLU A 63 -10.23 2.31 21.67
CA GLU A 63 -11.34 2.01 22.59
C GLU A 63 -11.31 2.86 23.87
N THR A 64 -10.13 3.28 24.33
CA THR A 64 -9.98 4.21 25.46
C THR A 64 -10.67 5.55 25.23
N ILE A 65 -10.66 6.06 23.99
CA ILE A 65 -11.32 7.31 23.61
C ILE A 65 -12.84 7.13 23.63
N GLU A 66 -13.38 6.02 23.09
CA GLU A 66 -14.82 5.76 23.14
C GLU A 66 -15.32 5.56 24.57
N ASN A 67 -14.53 4.88 25.41
CA ASN A 67 -14.86 4.70 26.82
C ASN A 67 -14.92 6.04 27.58
N HIS A 68 -14.08 7.01 27.21
CA HIS A 68 -14.03 8.31 27.87
C HIS A 68 -15.05 9.31 27.31
N TYR A 69 -15.20 9.39 25.98
CA TYR A 69 -16.02 10.39 25.28
C TYR A 69 -17.37 9.86 24.79
N GLY A 70 -17.67 8.58 25.04
CA GLY A 70 -18.95 7.95 24.72
C GLY A 70 -19.03 7.42 23.29
N LYS A 71 -20.10 6.65 23.05
CA LYS A 71 -20.38 6.00 21.75
C LYS A 71 -20.53 7.04 20.64
N GLY A 72 -19.86 6.81 19.51
CA GLY A 72 -19.91 7.72 18.36
C GLY A 72 -18.82 8.79 18.34
N SER A 73 -17.99 8.87 19.38
CA SER A 73 -16.76 9.69 19.38
C SER A 73 -15.74 9.27 18.32
N ILE A 74 -15.82 8.02 17.83
CA ILE A 74 -14.95 7.48 16.79
C ILE A 74 -15.80 7.07 15.57
N VAL A 75 -15.35 7.47 14.38
CA VAL A 75 -15.95 7.11 13.10
C VAL A 75 -14.89 6.51 12.16
N ILE A 76 -15.26 5.46 11.43
CA ILE A 76 -14.43 4.87 10.36
C ILE A 76 -14.91 5.37 9.01
N PHE A 77 -14.10 6.20 8.36
CA PHE A 77 -14.35 6.70 7.02
C PHE A 77 -13.69 5.77 5.98
N ALA A 78 -14.39 4.72 5.56
CA ALA A 78 -13.89 3.67 4.67
C ALA A 78 -14.98 3.15 3.73
N SER A 79 -14.58 2.59 2.58
CA SER A 79 -15.53 1.98 1.63
C SER A 79 -16.15 0.69 2.19
N GLN A 80 -15.43 0.01 3.08
CA GLN A 80 -15.89 -1.14 3.84
C GLN A 80 -15.53 -0.92 5.31
N ASN A 81 -16.48 -1.18 6.20
CA ASN A 81 -16.27 -1.15 7.65
C ASN A 81 -16.41 -2.57 8.19
N THR A 82 -15.40 -3.00 8.96
CA THR A 82 -15.32 -4.33 9.58
C THR A 82 -15.13 -4.22 11.10
N THR A 83 -15.42 -3.06 11.68
CA THR A 83 -15.22 -2.75 13.09
C THR A 83 -16.56 -2.41 13.77
N LYS A 84 -16.62 -2.45 15.10
CA LYS A 84 -17.77 -1.99 15.91
C LYS A 84 -18.16 -0.52 15.73
N TYR A 85 -17.25 0.32 15.27
CA TYR A 85 -17.48 1.77 15.21
C TYR A 85 -18.38 2.15 14.03
N ARG A 86 -18.99 3.34 14.10
CA ARG A 86 -19.84 3.84 13.01
C ARG A 86 -19.02 3.99 11.73
N GLY A 87 -19.49 3.34 10.66
CA GLY A 87 -18.92 3.47 9.32
C GLY A 87 -19.53 4.65 8.58
N VAL A 88 -18.70 5.42 7.88
CA VAL A 88 -19.11 6.46 6.94
C VAL A 88 -18.45 6.19 5.61
N THR A 89 -19.20 6.35 4.51
CA THR A 89 -18.68 6.02 3.17
C THR A 89 -18.45 7.23 2.28
N LYS A 90 -19.21 8.31 2.52
CA LYS A 90 -19.21 9.54 1.72
C LYS A 90 -18.84 10.76 2.58
N LEU A 91 -18.13 11.71 1.97
CA LEU A 91 -17.75 12.96 2.63
C LEU A 91 -18.95 13.76 3.17
N VAL A 92 -20.05 13.83 2.41
CA VAL A 92 -21.28 14.54 2.82
C VAL A 92 -21.90 13.93 4.10
N GLU A 93 -21.80 12.61 4.25
CA GLU A 93 -22.28 11.95 5.46
C GLU A 93 -21.41 12.34 6.67
N LEU A 94 -20.09 12.38 6.50
CA LEU A 94 -19.17 12.84 7.56
C LEU A 94 -19.44 14.29 7.97
N GLN A 95 -19.68 15.17 6.99
CA GLN A 95 -20.06 16.57 7.23
C GLN A 95 -21.35 16.66 8.04
N GLY A 96 -22.37 15.88 7.66
CA GLY A 96 -23.64 15.83 8.38
C GLY A 96 -23.49 15.46 9.85
N LEU A 97 -22.55 14.55 10.20
CA LEU A 97 -22.26 14.22 11.60
C LEU A 97 -21.66 15.39 12.37
N CYS A 98 -20.89 16.26 11.69
CA CYS A 98 -20.18 17.36 12.33
C CYS A 98 -21.05 18.61 12.53
N VAL A 99 -22.27 18.64 11.99
CA VAL A 99 -23.22 19.76 12.17
C VAL A 99 -23.69 19.84 13.62
N ASP A 100 -24.13 18.70 14.18
CA ASP A 100 -24.57 18.63 15.58
C ASP A 100 -23.39 18.28 16.49
N SER A 101 -23.17 19.12 17.50
CA SER A 101 -22.17 18.91 18.54
C SER A 101 -22.26 17.54 19.21
N ALA A 102 -23.48 16.98 19.36
CA ALA A 102 -23.75 15.70 20.00
C ALA A 102 -23.41 14.49 19.11
N THR A 103 -23.45 14.65 17.79
CA THR A 103 -23.13 13.58 16.83
C THR A 103 -21.74 13.69 16.22
N CYS A 104 -21.09 14.84 16.39
CA CYS A 104 -19.80 15.15 15.80
C CYS A 104 -18.70 14.26 16.42
N PRO A 105 -18.01 13.44 15.62
CA PRO A 105 -16.95 12.59 16.11
C PRO A 105 -15.77 13.44 16.61
N LYS A 106 -15.01 12.87 17.54
CA LYS A 106 -13.72 13.38 17.99
C LYS A 106 -12.60 12.86 17.11
N VAL A 107 -12.69 11.60 16.68
CA VAL A 107 -11.69 10.92 15.85
C VAL A 107 -12.32 10.33 14.60
N VAL A 108 -11.72 10.60 13.45
CA VAL A 108 -12.08 10.01 12.16
C VAL A 108 -10.90 9.19 11.66
N VAL A 109 -11.09 7.87 11.56
CA VAL A 109 -10.07 6.95 11.04
C VAL A 109 -10.34 6.68 9.57
N MET A 110 -9.33 6.81 8.72
CA MET A 110 -9.44 6.62 7.27
C MET A 110 -8.24 5.87 6.71
N CYS A 111 -8.45 5.11 5.64
CA CYS A 111 -7.36 4.37 5.00
C CYS A 111 -6.43 5.30 4.22
N SER A 112 -5.13 5.06 4.28
CA SER A 112 -4.10 5.70 3.47
C SER A 112 -4.18 5.26 2.01
N ASN A 113 -4.97 5.98 1.20
CA ASN A 113 -5.03 5.85 -0.25
C ASN A 113 -5.36 7.22 -0.88
N GLU A 114 -5.06 7.37 -2.18
CA GLU A 114 -5.19 8.65 -2.89
C GLU A 114 -6.59 9.28 -2.78
N TYR A 115 -7.65 8.46 -2.87
CA TYR A 115 -9.03 8.91 -2.75
C TYR A 115 -9.35 9.42 -1.34
N ARG A 116 -8.94 8.69 -0.29
CA ARG A 116 -9.16 9.11 1.10
C ARG A 116 -8.31 10.30 1.53
N TYR A 117 -7.10 10.46 0.97
CA TYR A 117 -6.33 11.68 1.16
C TYR A 117 -7.02 12.90 0.55
N GLU A 118 -7.67 12.72 -0.61
CA GLU A 118 -8.50 13.77 -1.22
C GLU A 118 -9.71 14.10 -0.36
N ASP A 119 -10.48 13.09 0.06
CA ASP A 119 -11.64 13.29 0.93
C ASP A 119 -11.25 14.01 2.25
N GLY A 120 -10.13 13.61 2.85
CA GLY A 120 -9.61 14.21 4.08
C GLY A 120 -9.22 15.67 3.88
N LEU A 121 -8.53 16.00 2.78
CA LEU A 121 -8.19 17.39 2.45
C LEU A 121 -9.44 18.24 2.26
N GLN A 122 -10.37 17.79 1.41
CA GLN A 122 -11.63 18.50 1.14
C GLN A 122 -12.44 18.71 2.42
N PHE A 123 -12.42 17.73 3.35
CA PHE A 123 -13.05 17.89 4.65
C PHE A 123 -12.43 19.03 5.45
N ILE A 124 -11.10 19.11 5.54
CA ILE A 124 -10.39 20.20 6.23
C ILE A 124 -10.69 21.56 5.59
N GLU A 125 -10.66 21.64 4.25
CA GLU A 125 -10.98 22.87 3.51
C GLU A 125 -12.40 23.35 3.80
N ILE A 126 -13.35 22.43 3.95
CA ILE A 126 -14.73 22.77 4.29
C ILE A 126 -14.81 23.30 5.73
N LEU A 127 -14.06 22.72 6.67
CA LEU A 127 -14.02 23.23 8.03
C LEU A 127 -13.35 24.62 8.12
N GLU A 128 -12.26 24.86 7.37
CA GLU A 128 -11.56 26.16 7.32
C GLU A 128 -12.45 27.28 6.75
N ASN A 129 -13.19 26.99 5.68
CA ASN A 129 -13.93 28.00 4.92
C ASN A 129 -15.37 28.25 5.41
N ASN A 130 -15.85 27.45 6.36
CA ASN A 130 -17.22 27.56 6.89
C ASN A 130 -17.20 27.78 8.40
N ARG A 131 -18.26 28.41 8.92
CA ARG A 131 -18.48 28.44 10.37
C ARG A 131 -18.98 27.09 10.82
N THR A 132 -18.16 26.36 11.56
CA THR A 132 -18.50 25.06 12.14
C THR A 132 -18.26 25.09 13.64
N ASN A 133 -18.76 24.09 14.36
CA ASN A 133 -18.47 23.92 15.78
C ASN A 133 -17.06 23.35 16.04
N ILE A 134 -16.25 23.14 14.99
CA ILE A 134 -14.89 22.63 15.08
C ILE A 134 -13.93 23.80 14.83
N GLU A 135 -13.02 24.02 15.76
CA GLU A 135 -12.06 25.14 15.72
C GLU A 135 -10.61 24.68 15.49
N ARG A 136 -10.36 23.39 15.71
CA ARG A 136 -9.02 22.79 15.61
C ARG A 136 -9.05 21.47 14.85
N VAL A 137 -8.12 21.31 13.91
CA VAL A 137 -7.92 20.08 13.15
C VAL A 137 -6.51 19.55 13.39
N PHE A 138 -6.43 18.25 13.65
CA PHE A 138 -5.16 17.52 13.72
C PHE A 138 -5.16 16.38 12.72
N ALA A 139 -4.07 16.26 11.94
CA ALA A 139 -3.90 15.19 10.97
C ALA A 139 -2.76 14.25 11.38
N TYR A 140 -3.01 12.94 11.37
CA TYR A 140 -2.08 11.89 11.77
C TYR A 140 -1.86 10.92 10.62
N TYR A 141 -0.63 10.71 10.20
CA TYR A 141 -0.27 9.82 9.10
C TYR A 141 0.54 8.62 9.61
N ASP A 142 -0.10 7.46 9.68
CA ASP A 142 0.57 6.21 10.03
C ASP A 142 1.32 5.62 8.83
N GLU A 143 2.59 5.27 9.05
CA GLU A 143 3.50 4.73 8.05
C GLU A 143 3.57 5.55 6.75
N LEU A 144 3.65 6.88 6.88
CA LEU A 144 3.60 7.84 5.76
C LEU A 144 4.60 7.52 4.64
N HIS A 145 5.79 7.02 4.99
CA HIS A 145 6.86 6.65 4.05
C HIS A 145 6.42 5.67 2.94
N ARG A 146 5.36 4.89 3.16
CA ARG A 146 4.80 3.96 2.18
C ARG A 146 3.92 4.64 1.13
N TYR A 147 3.26 5.72 1.51
CA TYR A 147 2.22 6.39 0.71
C TYR A 147 2.65 7.76 0.20
N ILE A 148 3.74 8.30 0.74
CA ILE A 148 4.27 9.60 0.36
C ILE A 148 4.60 9.64 -1.13
N SER A 149 4.10 10.68 -1.78
CA SER A 149 4.20 10.94 -3.22
C SER A 149 4.23 12.45 -3.44
N PRO A 150 4.69 12.94 -4.60
CA PRO A 150 4.70 14.39 -4.87
C PRO A 150 3.34 15.05 -4.67
N THR A 151 2.25 14.36 -5.03
CA THR A 151 0.88 14.86 -4.82
C THR A 151 0.52 14.91 -3.34
N LEU A 152 0.82 13.86 -2.56
CA LEU A 152 0.53 13.87 -1.12
C LEU A 152 1.37 14.93 -0.38
N ARG A 153 2.61 15.18 -0.83
CA ARG A 153 3.45 16.26 -0.29
C ARG A 153 2.79 17.62 -0.43
N GLN A 154 2.36 17.96 -1.63
CA GLN A 154 1.65 19.21 -1.92
C GLN A 154 0.40 19.36 -1.05
N LYS A 155 -0.35 18.27 -0.83
CA LYS A 155 -1.52 18.28 0.06
C LYS A 155 -1.15 18.55 1.51
N ILE A 156 -0.09 17.91 2.03
CA ILE A 156 0.40 18.13 3.40
C ILE A 156 0.90 19.58 3.58
N GLU A 157 1.68 20.08 2.61
CA GLU A 157 2.12 21.48 2.57
C GLU A 157 0.93 22.43 2.55
N HIS A 158 -0.12 22.13 1.78
CA HIS A 158 -1.32 22.95 1.73
C HIS A 158 -2.06 23.01 3.07
N ILE A 159 -2.33 21.87 3.72
CA ILE A 159 -3.02 21.88 5.02
C ILE A 159 -2.16 22.49 6.13
N ASN A 160 -0.82 22.46 5.99
CA ASN A 160 0.08 23.12 6.94
C ASN A 160 -0.17 24.64 7.00
N THR A 161 -0.58 25.27 5.89
CA THR A 161 -0.84 26.72 5.84
C THR A 161 -2.21 27.13 6.38
N MET A 162 -3.16 26.20 6.54
CA MET A 162 -4.54 26.49 6.99
C MET A 162 -4.61 26.85 8.47
N LYS A 163 -5.47 27.80 8.87
CA LYS A 163 -5.52 28.29 10.26
C LYS A 163 -6.16 27.30 11.22
N ILE A 164 -7.15 26.55 10.76
CA ILE A 164 -7.86 25.53 11.54
C ILE A 164 -6.94 24.35 11.88
N VAL A 165 -5.96 24.06 11.03
CA VAL A 165 -5.00 22.99 11.26
C VAL A 165 -3.99 23.43 12.32
N LYS A 166 -3.97 22.71 13.43
CA LYS A 166 -3.09 22.99 14.59
C LYS A 166 -1.91 22.03 14.70
N GLY A 167 -2.00 20.84 14.10
CA GLY A 167 -0.89 19.88 14.10
C GLY A 167 -0.98 18.85 12.99
N ILE A 168 0.18 18.47 12.44
CA ILE A 168 0.30 17.39 11.46
C ILE A 168 1.41 16.46 11.93
N ILE A 169 1.06 15.21 12.24
CA ILE A 169 2.01 14.24 12.78
C ILE A 169 2.13 13.06 11.83
N ALA A 170 3.31 12.79 11.31
CA ALA A 170 3.61 11.57 10.59
C ALA A 170 4.34 10.58 11.49
N MET A 171 4.12 9.28 11.30
CA MET A 171 4.76 8.21 12.07
C MET A 171 5.40 7.18 11.16
N THR A 172 6.58 6.68 11.51
CA THR A 172 7.24 5.60 10.78
C THR A 172 8.43 5.02 11.56
N ALA A 173 8.85 3.80 11.26
CA ALA A 173 10.18 3.30 11.65
C ALA A 173 11.25 3.53 10.59
N THR A 174 10.84 3.84 9.36
CA THR A 174 11.68 3.85 8.15
C THR A 174 11.39 5.12 7.34
N PRO A 175 11.86 6.29 7.79
CA PRO A 175 11.50 7.59 7.24
C PRO A 175 12.20 7.98 5.94
N LEU A 176 13.14 7.18 5.41
CA LEU A 176 14.03 7.58 4.29
C LEU A 176 13.29 8.24 3.11
N ARG A 177 12.13 7.69 2.71
CA ARG A 177 11.35 8.18 1.56
C ARG A 177 10.61 9.50 1.84
N ILE A 178 10.56 9.96 3.09
CA ILE A 178 9.86 11.19 3.48
C ILE A 178 10.69 12.42 3.14
N TRP A 179 12.01 12.37 3.28
CA TRP A 179 12.88 13.52 2.96
C TRP A 179 13.01 13.79 1.47
N GLU A 180 13.18 15.07 1.13
CA GLU A 180 13.67 15.52 -0.18
C GLU A 180 15.00 16.27 -0.03
N LYS A 181 15.68 16.56 -1.13
CA LYS A 181 16.98 17.25 -1.08
C LYS A 181 16.86 18.73 -0.70
N THR A 182 15.72 19.35 -0.97
CA THR A 182 15.48 20.79 -0.76
C THR A 182 14.04 21.04 -0.30
N GLY A 183 13.78 22.23 0.25
CA GLY A 183 12.44 22.72 0.54
C GLY A 183 11.84 22.17 1.84
N PHE A 184 10.50 22.14 1.91
CA PHE A 184 9.73 21.75 3.10
C PHE A 184 10.14 20.39 3.68
N TRP A 185 10.59 19.46 2.84
CA TRP A 185 10.91 18.08 3.20
C TRP A 185 12.41 17.84 3.41
N SER A 186 13.29 18.83 3.28
CA SER A 186 14.74 18.61 3.44
C SER A 186 15.20 18.64 4.89
N ASN A 187 14.47 19.34 5.75
CA ASN A 187 14.71 19.39 7.18
C ASN A 187 13.37 19.26 7.89
N ILE A 188 13.16 18.11 8.54
CA ILE A 188 11.88 17.74 9.14
C ILE A 188 12.03 17.76 10.65
N ARG A 189 11.13 18.46 11.35
CA ARG A 189 11.12 18.48 12.80
C ARG A 189 10.71 17.14 13.38
N MET A 190 11.52 16.57 14.26
CA MET A 190 11.16 15.40 15.04
C MET A 190 10.26 15.78 16.20
N ILE A 191 9.37 14.87 16.58
CA ILE A 191 8.57 15.06 17.78
C ILE A 191 9.46 15.04 19.04
N GLN A 192 9.18 15.93 19.98
CA GLN A 192 9.76 15.86 21.31
C GLN A 192 9.06 14.75 22.10
N LEU A 193 9.83 13.79 22.61
CA LEU A 193 9.32 12.78 23.53
C LEU A 193 9.72 13.16 24.95
N ASP A 194 8.78 13.09 25.89
CA ASP A 194 9.05 13.37 27.31
C ASP A 194 9.98 12.30 27.90
N GLU A 195 9.78 11.04 27.52
CA GLU A 195 10.66 9.91 27.89
C GLU A 195 10.75 8.91 26.73
N PHE A 196 11.96 8.69 26.22
CA PHE A 196 12.25 7.56 25.33
C PHE A 196 12.62 6.33 26.17
N ASN A 197 11.64 5.46 26.43
CA ASN A 197 11.80 4.31 27.29
C ASN A 197 11.94 3.00 26.50
N GLU A 198 13.14 2.40 26.54
CA GLU A 198 13.44 1.09 25.95
C GLU A 198 13.64 -0.03 26.99
N LYS A 199 13.36 0.22 28.29
CA LYS A 199 13.69 -0.72 29.37
C LYS A 199 13.06 -2.11 29.19
N ASP A 200 11.86 -2.17 28.64
CA ASP A 200 11.15 -3.42 28.37
C ASP A 200 11.11 -3.82 26.88
N TYR A 201 11.80 -3.07 26.02
CA TYR A 201 11.82 -3.28 24.58
C TYR A 201 12.85 -4.33 24.17
N ALA A 202 12.41 -5.35 23.44
CA ALA A 202 13.28 -6.32 22.78
C ALA A 202 13.46 -5.94 21.31
N GLY A 203 14.64 -5.41 20.97
CA GLY A 203 15.05 -5.02 19.62
C GLY A 203 16.14 -5.92 19.04
N TYR A 204 16.86 -5.42 18.03
CA TYR A 204 18.01 -6.07 17.37
C TYR A 204 19.00 -6.70 18.36
N LYS A 205 19.38 -5.94 19.40
CA LYS A 205 20.38 -6.35 20.41
C LYS A 205 19.91 -7.50 21.29
N ASN A 206 18.61 -7.79 21.31
CA ASN A 206 18.01 -8.83 22.13
C ASN A 206 17.75 -10.13 21.36
N MET A 207 18.21 -10.23 20.12
CA MET A 207 18.09 -11.41 19.27
C MET A 207 19.39 -12.22 19.27
N ILE A 208 19.28 -13.53 19.01
CA ILE A 208 20.44 -14.38 18.77
C ILE A 208 20.49 -14.67 17.27
N TRP A 209 21.50 -14.13 16.59
CA TRP A 209 21.64 -14.18 15.14
C TRP A 209 22.39 -15.45 14.71
N ASN A 210 21.72 -16.29 13.93
CA ASN A 210 22.25 -17.53 13.37
C ASN A 210 22.43 -17.33 11.86
N CYS A 211 23.52 -16.65 11.49
CA CYS A 211 23.77 -16.30 10.10
C CYS A 211 24.16 -17.53 9.26
N ASP A 212 23.52 -17.72 8.10
CA ASP A 212 23.86 -18.76 7.14
C ASP A 212 23.92 -18.18 5.72
N ASP A 213 25.15 -17.97 5.23
CA ASP A 213 25.43 -17.48 3.88
C ASP A 213 25.71 -18.61 2.87
N THR A 214 25.56 -19.88 3.27
CA THR A 214 25.93 -21.03 2.43
C THR A 214 24.86 -21.39 1.39
N PHE A 215 23.62 -20.93 1.58
CA PHE A 215 22.51 -21.21 0.67
C PHE A 215 22.51 -20.32 -0.58
N PHE A 216 22.77 -19.03 -0.41
CA PHE A 216 22.71 -18.07 -1.52
C PHE A 216 24.05 -18.01 -2.26
N PRO A 217 24.06 -17.89 -3.59
CA PRO A 217 25.29 -17.69 -4.34
C PRO A 217 25.95 -16.36 -3.94
N THR A 218 27.28 -16.32 -4.01
CA THR A 218 28.06 -15.09 -3.81
C THR A 218 28.77 -14.75 -5.14
N PRO A 219 28.42 -13.64 -5.81
CA PRO A 219 27.46 -12.61 -5.40
C PRO A 219 25.99 -13.04 -5.59
N PHE A 220 25.11 -12.59 -4.68
CA PHE A 220 23.67 -12.81 -4.80
C PHE A 220 23.10 -11.95 -5.92
N VAL A 221 22.42 -12.58 -6.87
CA VAL A 221 21.71 -11.89 -7.96
C VAL A 221 20.25 -11.74 -7.58
N ARG A 222 19.79 -10.49 -7.42
CA ARG A 222 18.40 -10.20 -7.10
C ARG A 222 17.48 -10.63 -8.25
N PRO A 223 16.41 -11.43 -7.98
CA PRO A 223 15.44 -11.74 -9.00
C PRO A 223 14.70 -10.49 -9.50
N ILE A 224 14.25 -10.53 -10.75
CA ILE A 224 13.49 -9.43 -11.35
C ILE A 224 12.18 -9.23 -10.54
N PRO A 225 11.67 -7.99 -10.34
CA PRO A 225 10.53 -7.74 -9.44
C PRO A 225 9.24 -8.52 -9.72
N LYS A 226 9.06 -9.09 -10.91
CA LYS A 226 7.88 -9.90 -11.30
C LYS A 226 8.19 -11.38 -11.49
N ASP A 227 9.42 -11.80 -11.24
CA ASP A 227 9.83 -13.21 -11.30
C ASP A 227 9.48 -13.89 -9.98
N PHE A 228 8.18 -14.07 -9.76
CA PHE A 228 7.65 -14.61 -8.52
C PHE A 228 8.10 -16.06 -8.25
N ASP A 229 8.43 -16.81 -9.30
CA ASP A 229 8.94 -18.18 -9.17
C ASP A 229 10.36 -18.18 -8.59
N ALA A 230 11.24 -17.30 -9.08
CA ALA A 230 12.57 -17.15 -8.49
C ALA A 230 12.52 -16.64 -7.04
N HIS A 231 11.64 -15.69 -6.75
CA HIS A 231 11.42 -15.18 -5.38
C HIS A 231 10.97 -16.29 -4.42
N ASP A 232 9.97 -17.09 -4.81
CA ASP A 232 9.49 -18.21 -4.02
C ASP A 232 10.54 -19.31 -3.89
N THR A 233 11.28 -19.62 -4.96
CA THR A 233 12.35 -20.63 -4.95
C THR A 233 13.43 -20.28 -3.95
N ASN A 234 13.89 -19.02 -3.96
CA ASN A 234 14.89 -18.51 -3.01
C ASN A 234 14.37 -18.57 -1.57
N THR A 235 13.14 -18.10 -1.34
CA THR A 235 12.57 -18.01 0.01
C THR A 235 12.27 -19.40 0.59
N LEU A 236 11.53 -20.24 -0.14
CA LEU A 236 11.19 -21.59 0.28
C LEU A 236 12.41 -22.50 0.35
N GLY A 237 13.37 -22.31 -0.56
CA GLY A 237 14.63 -23.05 -0.55
C GLY A 237 15.44 -22.77 0.72
N PHE A 238 15.59 -21.49 1.10
CA PHE A 238 16.29 -21.13 2.33
C PHE A 238 15.55 -21.65 3.57
N ILE A 239 14.21 -21.52 3.61
CA ILE A 239 13.40 -22.07 4.71
C ILE A 239 13.64 -23.58 4.86
N ARG A 240 13.61 -24.34 3.76
CA ARG A 240 13.87 -25.78 3.77
C ARG A 240 15.30 -26.10 4.25
N HIS A 241 16.29 -25.35 3.76
CA HIS A 241 17.69 -25.48 4.18
C HIS A 241 17.85 -25.33 5.70
N ILE A 242 17.29 -24.27 6.27
CA ILE A 242 17.36 -23.99 7.71
C ILE A 242 16.61 -25.04 8.52
N LEU A 243 15.38 -25.43 8.13
CA LEU A 243 14.62 -26.45 8.84
C LEU A 243 15.31 -27.82 8.84
N ASN A 244 16.06 -28.15 7.77
CA ASN A 244 16.85 -29.38 7.72
C ASN A 244 18.04 -29.33 8.71
N LYS A 245 18.74 -28.20 8.76
CA LYS A 245 19.93 -28.00 9.60
C LYS A 245 19.56 -27.83 11.08
N HIS A 246 18.40 -27.24 11.37
CA HIS A 246 17.94 -26.88 12.70
C HIS A 246 16.52 -27.40 12.97
N PRO A 247 16.31 -28.73 13.04
CA PRO A 247 14.96 -29.31 13.18
C PRO A 247 14.26 -28.92 14.49
N ARG A 248 15.02 -28.53 15.53
CA ARG A 248 14.48 -28.06 16.82
C ARG A 248 13.68 -26.76 16.74
N ILE A 249 13.74 -26.03 15.62
CA ILE A 249 12.87 -24.86 15.37
C ILE A 249 11.38 -25.27 15.50
N LEU A 250 11.04 -26.51 15.14
CA LEU A 250 9.69 -27.05 15.20
C LEU A 250 9.50 -28.04 16.38
N ALA A 251 10.27 -27.88 17.46
CA ALA A 251 10.11 -28.68 18.67
C ALA A 251 8.84 -28.30 19.45
N GLU A 252 8.48 -29.11 20.44
CA GLU A 252 7.38 -28.79 21.35
C GLU A 252 7.57 -27.44 22.04
N GLY A 253 6.50 -26.65 22.14
CA GLY A 253 6.48 -25.34 22.79
C GLY A 253 7.14 -24.20 22.00
N THR A 254 7.68 -24.46 20.80
CA THR A 254 8.30 -23.41 20.00
C THR A 254 7.27 -22.50 19.35
N ARG A 255 7.70 -21.25 19.09
CA ARG A 255 6.92 -20.21 18.43
C ARG A 255 7.79 -19.62 17.36
N THR A 256 7.47 -19.89 16.09
CA THR A 256 8.33 -19.54 14.97
C THR A 256 7.64 -18.63 13.98
N PHE A 257 8.31 -17.55 13.59
CA PHE A 257 7.90 -16.74 12.45
C PHE A 257 8.64 -17.15 11.17
N ILE A 258 7.91 -17.62 10.16
CA ILE A 258 8.46 -18.08 8.88
C ILE A 258 7.73 -17.37 7.72
N PRO A 259 8.11 -16.12 7.41
CA PRO A 259 7.52 -15.37 6.31
C PRO A 259 7.86 -16.01 4.95
N ALA A 260 6.85 -16.36 4.17
CA ALA A 260 7.02 -16.66 2.74
C ALA A 260 7.18 -15.35 1.93
N HIS A 261 7.20 -15.46 0.59
CA HIS A 261 7.17 -14.28 -0.29
C HIS A 261 5.72 -13.87 -0.61
N VAL A 262 5.51 -12.98 -1.59
CA VAL A 262 4.21 -12.31 -1.83
C VAL A 262 3.07 -13.22 -2.27
N ARG A 263 3.34 -14.40 -2.85
CA ARG A 263 2.29 -15.26 -3.42
C ARG A 263 1.63 -16.13 -2.35
N ARG A 264 0.30 -16.28 -2.48
CA ARG A 264 -0.51 -17.18 -1.62
C ARG A 264 0.01 -18.62 -1.65
N ILE A 265 0.44 -19.11 -2.82
CA ILE A 265 0.98 -20.46 -2.96
C ILE A 265 2.25 -20.66 -2.13
N GLY A 266 3.11 -19.64 -2.02
CA GLY A 266 4.31 -19.70 -1.17
C GLY A 266 3.97 -19.91 0.30
N HIS A 267 2.98 -19.20 0.84
CA HIS A 267 2.50 -19.39 2.21
C HIS A 267 1.93 -20.80 2.44
N ASN A 268 1.17 -21.32 1.46
CA ASN A 268 0.65 -22.68 1.53
C ASN A 268 1.79 -23.72 1.51
N SER A 269 2.82 -23.50 0.69
CA SER A 269 4.02 -24.34 0.67
C SER A 269 4.78 -24.33 2.00
N VAL A 270 4.86 -23.19 2.70
CA VAL A 270 5.44 -23.15 4.06
C VAL A 270 4.63 -24.00 5.02
N ARG A 271 3.29 -23.88 5.01
CA ARG A 271 2.42 -24.72 5.85
C ARG A 271 2.64 -26.21 5.59
N ASP A 272 2.66 -26.59 4.31
CA ASP A 272 2.76 -27.99 3.93
C ASP A 272 4.14 -28.56 4.28
N LEU A 273 5.22 -27.77 4.10
CA LEU A 273 6.57 -28.10 4.56
C LEU A 273 6.65 -28.26 6.09
N VAL A 274 5.98 -27.39 6.85
CA VAL A 274 5.95 -27.51 8.32
C VAL A 274 5.25 -28.80 8.75
N PHE A 275 4.11 -29.14 8.15
CA PHE A 275 3.40 -30.40 8.47
C PHE A 275 4.15 -31.66 8.04
N GLU A 276 4.94 -31.59 6.96
CA GLU A 276 5.82 -32.68 6.54
C GLU A 276 6.90 -32.94 7.61
N ARG A 277 7.42 -31.88 8.24
CA ARG A 277 8.47 -31.97 9.26
C ARG A 277 7.93 -32.27 10.65
N ASN A 278 6.81 -31.68 11.02
CA ASN A 278 6.14 -31.94 12.28
C ASN A 278 4.61 -31.94 12.08
N PRO A 279 3.95 -33.11 12.03
CA PRO A 279 2.51 -33.19 11.85
C PRO A 279 1.71 -32.63 13.04
N PHE A 280 2.35 -32.46 14.20
CA PHE A 280 1.76 -31.85 15.40
C PHE A 280 2.02 -30.34 15.49
N ALA A 281 2.48 -29.68 14.42
CA ALA A 281 2.54 -28.23 14.41
C ALA A 281 1.15 -27.58 14.30
N VAL A 282 1.07 -26.34 14.74
CA VAL A 282 -0.02 -25.41 14.43
C VAL A 282 0.52 -24.37 13.47
N VAL A 283 -0.10 -24.23 12.31
CA VAL A 283 0.31 -23.25 11.31
C VAL A 283 -0.75 -22.17 11.13
N VAL A 284 -0.36 -20.94 11.41
CA VAL A 284 -1.14 -19.74 11.12
C VAL A 284 -0.72 -19.18 9.76
N VAL A 285 -1.67 -19.10 8.83
CA VAL A 285 -1.47 -18.50 7.50
C VAL A 285 -2.21 -17.17 7.45
N LEU A 286 -1.45 -16.09 7.24
CA LEU A 286 -1.97 -14.73 7.08
C LEU A 286 -1.64 -14.23 5.67
N ASN A 287 -2.57 -14.43 4.73
CA ASN A 287 -2.42 -14.01 3.34
C ASN A 287 -3.70 -13.32 2.79
N GLY A 288 -3.68 -12.94 1.52
CA GLY A 288 -4.77 -12.19 0.90
C GLY A 288 -6.05 -12.99 0.62
N ALA A 289 -6.09 -14.29 0.91
CA ALA A 289 -7.28 -15.15 0.82
C ALA A 289 -7.66 -15.75 2.17
N GLU A 290 -6.66 -16.22 2.93
CA GLU A 290 -6.85 -16.97 4.16
C GLU A 290 -6.23 -16.23 5.34
N LYS A 291 -6.96 -16.22 6.45
CA LYS A 291 -6.48 -15.81 7.78
C LYS A 291 -6.84 -16.93 8.73
N THR A 292 -6.07 -18.00 8.71
CA THR A 292 -6.47 -19.27 9.31
C THR A 292 -5.41 -19.80 10.26
N LEU A 293 -5.87 -20.56 11.25
CA LEU A 293 -5.05 -21.41 12.11
C LEU A 293 -5.36 -22.86 11.76
N THR A 294 -4.36 -23.62 11.37
CA THR A 294 -4.51 -25.01 10.94
C THR A 294 -3.68 -25.94 11.82
N TYR A 295 -4.24 -27.07 12.24
CA TYR A 295 -3.54 -28.12 13.00
C TYR A 295 -4.10 -29.50 12.65
N LYS A 296 -3.45 -30.58 13.10
CA LYS A 296 -4.02 -31.94 13.04
C LYS A 296 -4.55 -32.35 14.41
N ASP A 297 -5.76 -32.88 14.47
CA ASP A 297 -6.33 -33.41 15.70
C ASP A 297 -5.68 -34.75 16.12
N SER A 298 -6.12 -35.32 17.24
CA SER A 298 -5.59 -36.59 17.76
C SER A 298 -5.79 -37.78 16.82
N ALA A 299 -6.73 -37.70 15.87
CA ALA A 299 -6.95 -38.71 14.85
C ALA A 299 -6.17 -38.41 13.55
N GLY A 300 -5.36 -37.35 13.53
CA GLY A 300 -4.55 -36.94 12.40
C GLY A 300 -5.30 -36.12 11.35
N PHE A 301 -6.58 -35.78 11.58
CA PHE A 301 -7.37 -35.00 10.63
C PHE A 301 -7.04 -33.52 10.72
N LYS A 302 -6.89 -32.89 9.55
CA LYS A 302 -6.63 -31.45 9.45
C LYS A 302 -7.86 -30.66 9.90
N LYS A 303 -7.69 -29.81 10.91
CA LYS A 303 -8.66 -28.82 11.38
C LYS A 303 -8.17 -27.44 10.98
N THR A 304 -9.08 -26.63 10.45
CA THR A 304 -8.81 -25.24 10.07
C THR A 304 -9.81 -24.35 10.80
N LEU A 305 -9.30 -23.37 11.53
CA LEU A 305 -10.08 -22.37 12.23
C LEU A 305 -9.85 -21.01 11.56
N ASP A 306 -10.94 -20.30 11.28
CA ASP A 306 -10.85 -18.94 10.79
C ASP A 306 -10.51 -17.97 11.94
N LEU A 307 -9.61 -17.04 11.63
CA LEU A 307 -9.18 -15.94 12.50
C LEU A 307 -9.93 -14.63 12.17
N GLY A 308 -10.62 -14.56 11.03
CA GLY A 308 -11.43 -13.39 10.65
C GLY A 308 -12.74 -13.27 11.42
N SER A 309 -13.27 -14.37 11.95
CA SER A 309 -14.61 -14.46 12.55
C SER A 309 -14.69 -14.24 14.06
N ILE A 310 -13.57 -14.12 14.78
CA ILE A 310 -13.59 -13.83 16.21
C ILE A 310 -13.32 -12.35 16.42
N ASN A 311 -14.35 -11.62 16.86
CA ASN A 311 -14.36 -10.33 17.56
C ASN A 311 -13.47 -9.21 16.96
N ASP A 312 -13.75 -7.96 17.30
CA ASP A 312 -12.96 -6.80 16.84
C ASP A 312 -11.56 -6.70 17.51
N GLU A 313 -10.92 -7.84 17.78
CA GLU A 313 -9.68 -7.97 18.57
C GLU A 313 -8.41 -7.89 17.70
N GLU A 314 -7.22 -7.78 18.29
CA GLU A 314 -5.97 -7.92 17.52
C GLU A 314 -5.74 -9.37 17.05
N VAL A 315 -4.97 -9.58 15.97
CA VAL A 315 -4.75 -10.93 15.44
C VAL A 315 -4.02 -11.84 16.45
N CYS A 316 -3.10 -11.29 17.23
CA CYS A 316 -2.38 -12.01 18.27
C CYS A 316 -3.31 -12.52 19.38
N GLU A 317 -4.31 -11.72 19.78
CA GLU A 317 -5.35 -12.09 20.74
C GLU A 317 -6.21 -13.24 20.20
N THR A 318 -6.57 -13.15 18.91
CA THR A 318 -7.35 -14.21 18.25
C THR A 318 -6.57 -15.52 18.18
N ILE A 319 -5.29 -15.47 17.82
CA ILE A 319 -4.40 -16.64 17.79
C ILE A 319 -4.29 -17.24 19.20
N ALA A 320 -4.03 -16.44 20.23
CA ALA A 320 -3.90 -16.91 21.60
C ALA A 320 -5.18 -17.59 22.10
N THR A 321 -6.33 -16.97 21.88
CA THR A 321 -7.65 -17.52 22.25
C THR A 321 -7.90 -18.87 21.59
N ARG A 322 -7.60 -18.99 20.29
CA ARG A 322 -7.74 -20.27 19.57
C ARG A 322 -6.76 -21.32 20.08
N MET A 323 -5.50 -20.97 20.32
CA MET A 323 -4.50 -21.89 20.86
C MET A 323 -4.91 -22.45 22.23
N ILE A 324 -5.39 -21.58 23.13
CA ILE A 324 -5.81 -21.97 24.49
C ILE A 324 -7.09 -22.81 24.45
N SER A 325 -8.13 -22.36 23.73
CA SER A 325 -9.42 -23.06 23.68
C SER A 325 -9.32 -24.46 23.06
N GLN A 326 -8.35 -24.67 22.15
CA GLN A 326 -8.10 -25.97 21.53
C GLN A 326 -7.04 -26.80 22.27
N LYS A 327 -6.49 -26.30 23.40
CA LYS A 327 -5.42 -26.96 24.18
C LYS A 327 -4.14 -27.23 23.36
N LEU A 328 -3.78 -26.30 22.48
CA LEU A 328 -2.64 -26.41 21.56
C LEU A 328 -1.40 -25.64 22.05
N THR A 329 -1.39 -25.10 23.26
CA THR A 329 -0.30 -24.19 23.73
C THR A 329 1.08 -24.83 23.78
N ASN A 330 1.17 -26.15 23.87
CA ASN A 330 2.45 -26.88 23.83
C ASN A 330 2.85 -27.26 22.39
N TYR A 331 1.98 -27.08 21.40
CA TYR A 331 2.29 -27.45 20.03
C TYR A 331 3.21 -26.38 19.41
N PRO A 332 4.14 -26.75 18.50
CA PRO A 332 4.93 -25.78 17.77
C PRO A 332 4.01 -24.86 16.98
N LEU A 333 4.01 -23.57 17.29
CA LEU A 333 3.24 -22.56 16.59
C LEU A 333 4.11 -21.92 15.51
N VAL A 334 3.73 -22.08 14.24
CA VAL A 334 4.36 -21.41 13.11
C VAL A 334 3.43 -20.36 12.52
N ILE A 335 3.90 -19.13 12.39
CA ILE A 335 3.16 -18.05 11.73
C ILE A 335 3.85 -17.72 10.40
N THR A 336 3.11 -17.80 9.30
CA THR A 336 3.56 -17.35 7.99
C THR A 336 2.67 -16.23 7.45
N GLY A 337 3.32 -15.19 6.93
CA GLY A 337 2.70 -14.03 6.32
C GLY A 337 3.78 -13.09 5.81
N PHE A 338 3.46 -12.26 4.82
CA PHE A 338 4.38 -11.23 4.33
C PHE A 338 3.67 -9.89 4.19
N LEU A 339 2.97 -9.65 3.06
CA LEU A 339 2.23 -8.41 2.86
C LEU A 339 1.06 -8.23 3.83
N CYS A 340 0.42 -9.32 4.26
CA CYS A 340 -0.75 -9.29 5.11
C CYS A 340 -0.42 -9.19 6.61
N VAL A 341 0.83 -9.38 7.01
CA VAL A 341 1.33 -9.09 8.37
C VAL A 341 1.93 -7.67 8.39
N GLY A 342 1.16 -6.69 7.91
CA GLY A 342 1.59 -5.31 7.60
C GLY A 342 2.44 -4.63 8.68
N MET A 343 3.05 -3.48 8.36
CA MET A 343 4.16 -2.84 9.12
C MET A 343 3.89 -2.63 10.63
N GLY A 344 2.63 -2.42 11.01
CA GLY A 344 2.21 -2.29 12.40
C GLY A 344 1.76 -3.57 13.12
N GLN A 345 1.62 -4.72 12.46
CA GLN A 345 0.95 -5.89 13.05
C GLN A 345 1.76 -6.50 14.21
N THR A 346 1.13 -6.60 15.38
CA THR A 346 1.68 -7.34 16.53
C THR A 346 1.28 -8.81 16.43
N LEU A 347 2.24 -9.74 16.56
CA LEU A 347 2.04 -11.19 16.44
C LEU A 347 2.42 -11.98 17.70
N THR A 348 3.21 -11.38 18.60
CA THR A 348 3.51 -11.92 19.92
C THR A 348 2.36 -11.62 20.89
N HIS A 349 2.23 -12.41 21.95
CA HIS A 349 1.14 -12.26 22.92
C HIS A 349 1.61 -12.65 24.31
N LYS A 350 1.28 -11.88 25.36
CA LYS A 350 1.84 -12.07 26.71
C LYS A 350 1.63 -13.48 27.29
N THR A 351 0.48 -14.11 26.99
CA THR A 351 0.19 -15.47 27.48
C THR A 351 0.95 -16.55 26.72
N LEU A 352 1.11 -16.40 25.40
CA LEU A 352 1.86 -17.36 24.59
C LEU A 352 3.38 -17.13 24.74
N GLY A 353 3.77 -15.86 24.85
CA GLY A 353 5.10 -15.27 24.98
C GLY A 353 5.68 -14.74 23.65
N SER A 354 6.99 -14.46 23.62
CA SER A 354 7.73 -14.00 22.43
C SER A 354 7.92 -15.09 21.36
N PHE A 355 8.53 -14.78 20.21
CA PHE A 355 8.98 -15.84 19.30
C PHE A 355 10.22 -16.54 19.88
N THR A 356 10.30 -17.86 19.71
CA THR A 356 11.51 -18.62 20.03
C THR A 356 12.49 -18.63 18.86
N SER A 357 11.97 -18.56 17.63
CA SER A 357 12.79 -18.59 16.42
C SER A 357 12.15 -17.81 15.26
N ALA A 358 12.96 -17.41 14.28
CA ALA A 358 12.48 -16.83 13.03
C ALA A 358 13.39 -17.19 11.85
N ILE A 359 12.83 -17.31 10.65
CA ILE A 359 13.60 -17.55 9.42
C ILE A 359 13.33 -16.42 8.43
N ILE A 360 14.35 -15.60 8.11
CA ILE A 360 14.20 -14.42 7.24
C ILE A 360 15.26 -14.47 6.12
N SER A 361 14.83 -14.54 4.86
CA SER A 361 15.71 -14.78 3.71
C SER A 361 15.59 -13.76 2.58
N HIS A 362 14.87 -12.67 2.83
CA HIS A 362 14.38 -11.71 1.82
C HIS A 362 15.46 -10.73 1.32
N LEU A 363 16.58 -11.24 0.80
CA LEU A 363 17.70 -10.44 0.27
C LEU A 363 17.30 -9.53 -0.91
N ASP A 364 16.23 -9.88 -1.61
CA ASP A 364 15.65 -9.12 -2.72
C ASP A 364 14.87 -7.87 -2.29
N GLN A 365 14.53 -7.76 -1.02
CA GLN A 365 13.75 -6.65 -0.46
C GLN A 365 14.64 -5.44 -0.10
N THR A 366 14.05 -4.26 -0.01
CA THR A 366 14.70 -3.01 0.43
C THR A 366 14.98 -3.01 1.94
N ASN A 367 15.83 -2.09 2.41
CA ASN A 367 16.15 -1.96 3.84
C ASN A 367 14.88 -1.78 4.67
N ASP A 368 13.98 -0.91 4.22
CA ASP A 368 12.70 -0.66 4.86
C ASP A 368 11.86 -1.94 4.98
N GLU A 369 11.69 -2.68 3.88
CA GLU A 369 10.88 -3.90 3.83
C GLU A 369 11.42 -5.00 4.76
N VAL A 370 12.74 -5.19 4.79
CA VAL A 370 13.37 -6.20 5.66
C VAL A 370 13.30 -5.80 7.13
N TYR A 371 13.61 -4.54 7.46
CA TYR A 371 13.56 -4.08 8.84
C TYR A 371 12.13 -4.08 9.38
N GLN A 372 11.15 -3.70 8.57
CA GLN A 372 9.73 -3.80 8.94
C GLN A 372 9.24 -5.24 9.10
N LEU A 373 9.77 -6.19 8.30
CA LEU A 373 9.49 -7.61 8.46
C LEU A 373 10.11 -8.16 9.75
N PHE A 374 11.36 -7.81 10.02
CA PHE A 374 12.05 -8.09 11.28
C PHE A 374 11.30 -7.53 12.49
N GLY A 375 10.66 -6.36 12.32
CA GLY A 375 9.83 -5.73 13.35
C GLY A 375 8.64 -6.57 13.84
N ARG A 376 8.32 -7.72 13.24
CA ARG A 376 7.36 -8.67 13.82
C ARG A 376 7.92 -9.43 15.02
N LEU A 377 9.23 -9.46 15.16
CA LEU A 377 9.95 -10.13 16.24
C LEU A 377 10.23 -9.21 17.44
N THR A 378 10.06 -7.90 17.26
CA THR A 378 10.38 -6.88 18.26
C THR A 378 9.14 -6.44 19.04
N GLY A 379 9.34 -5.71 20.14
CA GLY A 379 8.26 -5.16 20.95
C GLY A 379 8.57 -5.11 22.44
N ARG A 380 7.65 -4.56 23.23
CA ARG A 380 7.77 -4.46 24.69
C ARG A 380 7.44 -5.78 25.37
N MET A 381 8.47 -6.61 25.56
CA MET A 381 8.32 -7.98 26.04
C MET A 381 9.38 -8.46 27.04
N LEU A 382 10.42 -7.67 27.34
CA LEU A 382 11.47 -8.10 28.28
C LEU A 382 10.92 -8.33 29.70
N ASN A 383 9.83 -7.66 30.05
CA ASN A 383 9.16 -7.80 31.35
C ASN A 383 8.12 -8.95 31.39
N TRP A 384 8.06 -9.83 30.38
CA TRP A 384 7.12 -10.95 30.35
C TRP A 384 7.59 -12.18 31.17
N GLY A 385 8.70 -12.07 31.90
CA GLY A 385 9.19 -13.15 32.77
C GLY A 385 9.59 -14.39 31.97
N ASP A 386 9.13 -15.57 32.40
CA ASP A 386 9.38 -16.87 31.75
C ASP A 386 8.82 -16.97 30.32
N LYS A 387 7.88 -16.09 29.96
CA LYS A 387 7.30 -16.04 28.61
C LYS A 387 8.19 -15.33 27.60
N TYR A 388 9.15 -14.54 28.06
CA TYR A 388 10.15 -13.94 27.20
C TYR A 388 11.34 -14.88 27.00
N VAL A 389 11.66 -15.12 25.74
CA VAL A 389 12.90 -15.75 25.32
C VAL A 389 13.54 -14.92 24.22
N GLN A 390 14.87 -14.93 24.14
CA GLN A 390 15.60 -14.34 23.02
C GLN A 390 15.29 -15.11 21.75
N THR A 391 14.81 -14.41 20.72
CA THR A 391 14.45 -15.05 19.45
C THR A 391 15.73 -15.47 18.72
N GLN A 392 15.79 -16.73 18.31
CA GLN A 392 16.84 -17.25 17.43
C GLN A 392 16.51 -16.89 15.96
N VAL A 393 17.22 -15.94 15.36
CA VAL A 393 16.95 -15.45 14.00
C VAL A 393 17.90 -16.09 13.01
N TYR A 394 17.38 -16.91 12.11
CA TYR A 394 18.11 -17.56 11.02
C TYR A 394 17.98 -16.75 9.74
N CYS A 395 19.08 -16.18 9.26
CA CYS A 395 19.08 -15.33 8.07
C CYS A 395 20.46 -15.26 7.41
N PRO A 396 20.59 -14.72 6.20
CA PRO A 396 21.89 -14.32 5.67
C PRO A 396 22.51 -13.16 6.48
N THR A 397 23.84 -13.06 6.51
CA THR A 397 24.56 -12.00 7.26
C THR A 397 24.16 -10.60 6.78
N LYS A 398 23.92 -10.42 5.48
CA LYS A 398 23.46 -9.14 4.93
C LYS A 398 22.09 -8.70 5.51
N ILE A 399 21.19 -9.63 5.83
CA ILE A 399 19.90 -9.31 6.46
C ILE A 399 20.11 -8.80 7.88
N MET A 400 20.90 -9.52 8.70
CA MET A 400 21.25 -9.09 10.06
C MET A 400 21.84 -7.67 10.06
N ASN A 401 22.83 -7.43 9.20
CA ASN A 401 23.51 -6.12 9.10
C ASN A 401 22.53 -5.00 8.74
N ARG A 402 21.62 -5.24 7.80
CA ARG A 402 20.60 -4.27 7.40
C ARG A 402 19.62 -3.96 8.52
N CYS A 403 19.18 -4.97 9.28
CA CYS A 403 18.33 -4.75 10.45
C CYS A 403 19.06 -3.93 11.53
N HIS A 404 20.34 -4.23 11.80
CA HIS A 404 21.14 -3.50 12.78
C HIS A 404 21.19 -2.00 12.47
N VAL A 405 21.58 -1.68 11.24
CA VAL A 405 21.76 -0.29 10.80
C VAL A 405 20.43 0.46 10.78
N MET A 406 19.36 -0.16 10.28
CA MET A 406 18.05 0.49 10.24
C MET A 406 17.46 0.72 11.64
N GLU A 407 17.72 -0.17 12.59
CA GLU A 407 17.33 0.04 13.99
C GLU A 407 18.10 1.22 14.59
N GLU A 408 19.40 1.30 14.35
CA GLU A 408 20.23 2.39 14.84
C GLU A 408 19.84 3.74 14.21
N CYS A 409 19.54 3.79 12.91
CA CYS A 409 19.00 4.99 12.25
C CYS A 409 17.72 5.49 12.93
N ALA A 410 16.77 4.60 13.23
CA ALA A 410 15.53 4.98 13.90
C ALA A 410 15.75 5.40 15.36
N ARG A 411 16.63 4.68 16.08
CA ARG A 411 16.93 4.90 17.49
C ARG A 411 17.63 6.24 17.72
N ARG A 412 18.65 6.56 16.92
CA ARG A 412 19.40 7.83 17.04
C ARG A 412 18.55 9.04 16.72
N VAL A 413 17.72 8.99 15.69
CA VAL A 413 16.79 10.10 15.41
C VAL A 413 15.82 10.35 16.57
N ALA A 414 15.34 9.29 17.23
CA ALA A 414 14.43 9.44 18.37
C ALA A 414 15.11 9.99 19.63
N LEU A 415 16.40 9.65 19.86
CA LEU A 415 17.14 9.98 21.07
C LEU A 415 17.94 11.27 20.95
N ASP A 416 18.70 11.39 19.86
CA ASP A 416 19.73 12.40 19.69
C ASP A 416 19.17 13.68 19.06
N HIS A 417 17.99 13.60 18.43
CA HIS A 417 17.36 14.71 17.70
C HIS A 417 15.91 14.99 18.11
N ALA A 418 15.52 14.63 19.35
CA ALA A 418 14.17 14.90 19.84
C ALA A 418 13.86 16.41 19.79
N GLY A 419 12.75 16.77 19.15
CA GLY A 419 12.31 18.17 19.01
C GLY A 419 13.06 18.99 17.95
N GLU A 420 14.16 18.48 17.40
CA GLU A 420 15.04 19.15 16.44
C GLU A 420 14.64 18.91 14.98
N GLY A 421 15.17 19.73 14.08
CA GLY A 421 15.08 19.50 12.64
C GLY A 421 16.15 18.53 12.17
N VAL A 422 15.75 17.46 11.48
CA VAL A 422 16.65 16.41 10.98
C VAL A 422 16.62 16.34 9.46
N THR A 423 17.80 16.26 8.89
CA THR A 423 18.05 16.05 7.46
C THR A 423 18.15 14.57 7.10
N ARG A 424 18.10 14.28 5.80
CA ARG A 424 18.30 12.93 5.28
C ARG A 424 19.65 12.33 5.67
N ASP A 425 20.71 13.14 5.61
CA ASP A 425 22.08 12.64 5.82
C ASP A 425 22.33 12.34 7.30
N GLU A 426 21.78 13.15 8.21
CA GLU A 426 21.82 12.88 9.66
C GLU A 426 21.10 11.56 10.00
N TYR A 427 19.93 11.29 9.42
CA TYR A 427 19.25 10.00 9.58
C TYR A 427 20.07 8.82 9.05
N LEU A 428 20.81 9.02 7.96
CA LEU A 428 21.63 7.99 7.33
C LEU A 428 23.02 7.83 7.95
N SER A 429 23.43 8.70 8.87
CA SER A 429 24.77 8.68 9.48
C SER A 429 25.21 7.31 10.04
N PRO A 430 24.34 6.45 10.63
CA PRO A 430 24.78 5.12 11.07
C PRO A 430 25.25 4.23 9.91
N MET A 431 24.76 4.45 8.68
CA MET A 431 25.22 3.72 7.51
C MET A 431 26.67 4.06 7.13
N ASP A 432 27.14 5.26 7.49
CA ASP A 432 28.53 5.70 7.31
C ASP A 432 29.46 5.20 8.42
N GLU A 433 28.95 5.09 9.64
CA GLU A 433 29.76 4.78 10.82
C GLU A 433 29.90 3.29 11.12
N MET A 434 28.95 2.44 10.68
CA MET A 434 28.86 1.04 11.11
C MET A 434 29.61 0.03 10.22
N GLY A 435 30.70 0.46 9.55
CA GLY A 435 31.60 -0.41 8.78
C GLY A 435 30.88 -1.32 7.78
N ASP A 436 31.16 -2.62 7.82
CA ASP A 436 30.57 -3.63 6.92
C ASP A 436 29.05 -3.69 7.01
N ALA A 437 28.49 -3.45 8.20
CA ALA A 437 27.03 -3.43 8.36
C ALA A 437 26.43 -2.23 7.63
N GLY A 438 27.05 -1.06 7.79
CA GLY A 438 26.69 0.18 7.08
C GLY A 438 26.79 0.03 5.57
N LEU A 439 27.87 -0.59 5.08
CA LEU A 439 28.06 -0.89 3.65
C LEU A 439 26.94 -1.78 3.11
N ALA A 440 26.58 -2.86 3.83
CA ALA A 440 25.50 -3.75 3.42
C ALA A 440 24.14 -3.04 3.32
N ALA A 441 23.88 -2.04 4.17
CA ALA A 441 22.71 -1.19 4.08
C ALA A 441 22.77 -0.23 2.87
N LYS A 442 23.90 0.46 2.67
CA LYS A 442 24.11 1.41 1.57
C LYS A 442 23.97 0.77 0.19
N GLU A 443 24.57 -0.41 -0.01
CA GLU A 443 24.47 -1.17 -1.27
C GLU A 443 23.02 -1.44 -1.69
N ASN A 444 22.10 -1.44 -0.72
CA ASN A 444 20.70 -1.72 -0.93
C ASN A 444 19.79 -0.47 -0.90
N ILE A 445 20.35 0.72 -0.73
CA ILE A 445 19.61 1.95 -1.01
C ILE A 445 19.43 2.01 -2.52
N ARG A 446 18.17 1.95 -2.97
CA ARG A 446 17.88 2.14 -4.39
C ARG A 446 18.26 3.57 -4.75
N VAL A 447 19.28 3.72 -5.60
CA VAL A 447 19.51 4.99 -6.29
C VAL A 447 18.23 5.27 -7.08
N GLU A 448 17.54 6.36 -6.76
CA GLU A 448 16.44 6.83 -7.57
C GLU A 448 17.00 7.05 -8.97
N LYS A 449 16.60 6.19 -9.92
CA LYS A 449 16.85 6.48 -11.33
C LYS A 449 16.20 7.83 -11.58
N GLU A 450 16.98 8.80 -12.04
CA GLU A 450 16.43 10.06 -12.54
C GLU A 450 15.22 9.71 -13.39
N VAL A 451 14.07 10.23 -12.97
CA VAL A 451 12.83 10.04 -13.72
C VAL A 451 13.09 10.71 -15.05
N LYS A 452 13.46 9.93 -16.08
CA LYS A 452 13.48 10.40 -17.46
C LYS A 452 12.15 11.10 -17.66
N ALA A 453 12.21 12.39 -17.98
CA ALA A 453 11.05 13.27 -18.06
C ALA A 453 9.86 12.49 -18.60
N LYS A 454 8.74 12.46 -17.85
CA LYS A 454 7.52 11.78 -18.27
C LYS A 454 7.26 12.16 -19.72
N ARG A 455 7.35 11.18 -20.62
CA ARG A 455 7.03 11.40 -22.04
C ARG A 455 5.68 12.12 -22.07
N PRO A 456 5.52 13.22 -22.82
CA PRO A 456 4.26 13.95 -22.88
C PRO A 456 3.13 12.97 -23.15
N LYS A 457 1.99 13.13 -22.43
CA LYS A 457 0.82 12.28 -22.60
C LYS A 457 0.50 12.25 -24.09
N ARG A 458 0.50 11.05 -24.69
CA ARG A 458 0.15 10.88 -26.11
C ARG A 458 -1.28 11.41 -26.29
N PRO A 459 -1.56 12.21 -27.34
CA PRO A 459 -2.90 12.67 -27.61
C PRO A 459 -3.83 11.46 -27.78
N GLN A 460 -5.03 11.53 -27.19
CA GLN A 460 -6.01 10.45 -27.29
C GLN A 460 -6.93 10.67 -28.49
N PRO A 461 -7.27 9.62 -29.27
CA PRO A 461 -8.26 9.72 -30.33
C PRO A 461 -9.62 10.09 -29.77
N ILE A 462 -10.38 10.88 -30.53
CA ILE A 462 -11.78 11.24 -30.25
C ILE A 462 -12.68 10.78 -31.40
N GLU A 463 -13.95 10.53 -31.10
CA GLU A 463 -14.98 10.25 -32.09
C GLU A 463 -15.71 11.54 -32.44
N HIS A 464 -15.83 11.85 -33.74
CA HIS A 464 -16.62 13.00 -34.17
C HIS A 464 -18.09 12.77 -33.80
N PRO A 465 -18.79 13.75 -33.20
CA PRO A 465 -20.13 13.55 -32.63
C PRO A 465 -21.20 13.26 -33.69
N ILE A 466 -20.96 13.65 -34.94
CA ILE A 466 -21.92 13.52 -36.06
C ILE A 466 -21.30 12.66 -37.16
N ALA A 467 -22.06 11.70 -37.68
CA ALA A 467 -21.66 10.92 -38.85
C ALA A 467 -21.95 11.68 -40.15
N PHE A 468 -21.05 11.57 -41.11
CA PHE A 468 -21.17 12.25 -42.40
C PHE A 468 -21.99 11.44 -43.40
N THR A 469 -22.63 12.13 -44.35
CA THR A 469 -23.42 11.52 -45.43
C THR A 469 -22.59 11.19 -46.65
N THR A 470 -21.57 11.99 -46.94
CA THR A 470 -20.72 11.77 -48.13
C THR A 470 -19.25 11.73 -47.73
N ILE A 471 -18.45 11.07 -48.57
CA ILE A 471 -16.99 11.03 -48.36
C ILE A 471 -16.34 12.40 -48.61
N ASN A 472 -16.99 13.26 -49.39
CA ASN A 472 -16.52 14.62 -49.65
C ASN A 472 -16.60 15.46 -48.37
N ASP A 473 -17.70 15.37 -47.62
CA ASP A 473 -17.85 16.07 -46.33
C ASP A 473 -16.78 15.61 -45.33
N VAL A 474 -16.46 14.32 -45.33
CA VAL A 474 -15.39 13.77 -44.49
C VAL A 474 -14.02 14.31 -44.91
N ASN A 475 -13.72 14.34 -46.21
CA ASN A 475 -12.45 14.86 -46.73
C ASN A 475 -12.29 16.35 -46.39
N GLU A 476 -13.36 17.13 -46.52
CA GLU A 476 -13.37 18.55 -46.14
C GLU A 476 -13.14 18.72 -44.64
N PHE A 477 -13.88 17.99 -43.80
CA PHE A 477 -13.70 18.00 -42.35
C PHE A 477 -12.27 17.67 -41.93
N LEU A 478 -11.70 16.59 -42.47
CA LEU A 478 -10.34 16.16 -42.13
C LEU A 478 -9.28 17.14 -42.68
N THR A 479 -9.50 17.71 -43.87
CA THR A 479 -8.61 18.73 -44.44
C THR A 479 -8.59 19.98 -43.56
N ASN A 480 -9.76 20.43 -43.10
CA ASN A 480 -9.90 21.57 -42.19
C ASN A 480 -9.33 21.30 -40.80
N THR A 481 -9.48 20.07 -40.31
CA THR A 481 -8.95 19.64 -39.01
C THR A 481 -7.42 19.59 -39.03
N PHE A 482 -6.83 18.91 -40.02
CA PHE A 482 -5.38 18.68 -40.06
C PHE A 482 -4.59 19.73 -40.85
N LYS A 483 -5.24 20.76 -41.38
CA LYS A 483 -4.66 21.84 -42.20
C LYS A 483 -3.79 21.34 -43.36
N LYS A 484 -4.15 20.18 -43.92
CA LYS A 484 -3.47 19.56 -45.06
C LYS A 484 -4.49 18.79 -45.92
N PRO A 485 -4.31 18.70 -47.24
CA PRO A 485 -5.24 17.97 -48.10
C PRO A 485 -5.39 16.51 -47.67
N VAL A 486 -6.62 16.09 -47.37
CA VAL A 486 -6.96 14.71 -47.03
C VAL A 486 -7.91 14.14 -48.08
N ALA A 487 -7.52 13.01 -48.69
CA ALA A 487 -8.35 12.25 -49.62
C ALA A 487 -8.42 10.79 -49.18
N ILE A 488 -9.60 10.35 -48.76
CA ILE A 488 -9.82 8.96 -48.34
C ILE A 488 -9.94 8.06 -49.56
N LYS A 489 -9.03 7.09 -49.65
CA LYS A 489 -9.00 6.07 -50.72
C LYS A 489 -9.17 4.64 -50.17
N ALA A 490 -9.50 4.50 -48.89
CA ALA A 490 -9.42 3.24 -48.16
C ALA A 490 -10.74 2.44 -48.14
N PHE A 491 -11.56 2.56 -49.18
CA PHE A 491 -12.81 1.82 -49.31
C PHE A 491 -12.79 0.89 -50.52
N HIS A 492 -13.44 -0.26 -50.35
CA HIS A 492 -13.58 -1.30 -51.36
C HIS A 492 -15.05 -1.65 -51.52
N LYS A 493 -15.48 -1.86 -52.77
CA LYS A 493 -16.77 -2.43 -53.10
C LYS A 493 -16.54 -3.85 -53.63
N PRO A 494 -17.03 -4.89 -52.94
CA PRO A 494 -16.94 -6.27 -53.42
C PRO A 494 -17.57 -6.42 -54.80
N ALA A 495 -17.07 -7.36 -55.61
CA ALA A 495 -17.62 -7.60 -56.95
C ALA A 495 -19.11 -7.98 -56.87
N GLY A 496 -19.94 -7.28 -57.66
CA GLY A 496 -21.39 -7.48 -57.65
C GLY A 496 -22.14 -6.83 -56.48
N SER A 497 -21.48 -6.05 -55.63
CA SER A 497 -22.08 -5.38 -54.48
C SER A 497 -21.89 -3.85 -54.55
N GLU A 498 -22.90 -3.11 -54.12
CA GLU A 498 -22.83 -1.64 -54.03
C GLU A 498 -22.35 -1.14 -52.65
N TYR A 499 -22.21 -2.05 -51.68
CA TYR A 499 -21.80 -1.73 -50.32
C TYR A 499 -20.33 -1.33 -50.23
N GLN A 500 -20.04 -0.34 -49.41
CA GLN A 500 -18.68 0.15 -49.15
C GLN A 500 -18.11 -0.46 -47.88
N LEU A 501 -16.95 -1.09 -48.00
CA LEU A 501 -16.22 -1.69 -46.89
C LEU A 501 -14.88 -0.97 -46.69
N SER A 502 -14.47 -0.81 -45.43
CA SER A 502 -13.14 -0.25 -45.12
C SER A 502 -12.05 -1.31 -45.30
N THR A 503 -11.08 -1.03 -46.18
CA THR A 503 -9.92 -1.90 -46.41
C THR A 503 -8.92 -1.89 -45.25
N ARG A 504 -9.12 -1.01 -44.27
CA ARG A 504 -8.28 -0.90 -43.07
C ARG A 504 -8.78 -1.75 -41.91
N LEU A 505 -9.95 -2.37 -42.05
CA LEU A 505 -10.51 -3.26 -41.03
C LEU A 505 -10.16 -4.73 -41.27
N ASN A 506 -9.22 -5.04 -42.17
CA ASN A 506 -8.76 -6.41 -42.44
C ASN A 506 -8.35 -7.17 -41.15
N ALA A 507 -7.71 -6.49 -40.19
CA ALA A 507 -7.35 -7.08 -38.88
C ALA A 507 -8.57 -7.34 -37.98
N TYR A 508 -9.62 -6.51 -38.10
CA TYR A 508 -10.89 -6.71 -37.39
C TYR A 508 -11.68 -7.88 -37.99
N TYR A 509 -11.78 -7.93 -39.33
CA TYR A 509 -12.47 -9.00 -40.05
C TYR A 509 -11.69 -10.32 -40.07
N LYS A 510 -10.37 -10.29 -39.77
CA LYS A 510 -9.43 -11.40 -39.95
C LYS A 510 -9.45 -11.97 -41.38
N LYS A 511 -9.66 -11.09 -42.37
CA LYS A 511 -9.77 -11.40 -43.80
C LYS A 511 -8.87 -10.46 -44.61
N LYS A 512 -8.32 -10.96 -45.72
CA LYS A 512 -7.63 -10.11 -46.71
C LYS A 512 -8.65 -9.32 -47.53
N MET A 513 -8.21 -8.23 -48.16
CA MET A 513 -9.09 -7.37 -48.97
C MET A 513 -9.86 -8.14 -50.05
N ALA A 514 -9.22 -9.10 -50.72
CA ALA A 514 -9.85 -9.92 -51.76
C ALA A 514 -10.88 -10.93 -51.23
N GLU A 515 -10.93 -11.16 -49.91
CA GLU A 515 -11.82 -12.11 -49.25
C GLU A 515 -13.06 -11.41 -48.63
N LEU A 516 -13.14 -10.08 -48.75
CA LEU A 516 -14.24 -9.30 -48.19
C LEU A 516 -15.50 -9.46 -49.04
N LEU A 517 -16.60 -9.83 -48.38
CA LEU A 517 -17.92 -9.99 -48.98
C LEU A 517 -18.86 -8.90 -48.47
N GLU A 518 -19.99 -8.71 -49.12
CA GLU A 518 -21.03 -7.78 -48.67
C GLU A 518 -21.48 -8.02 -47.22
N SER A 519 -21.47 -9.28 -46.77
CA SER A 519 -21.79 -9.68 -45.40
C SER A 519 -20.82 -9.14 -44.35
N ASP A 520 -19.62 -8.69 -44.76
CA ASP A 520 -18.62 -8.07 -43.91
C ASP A 520 -18.81 -6.55 -43.74
N ARG A 521 -19.91 -5.99 -44.28
CA ARG A 521 -20.27 -4.57 -44.07
C ARG A 521 -20.38 -4.27 -42.56
N LEU A 522 -19.90 -3.10 -42.17
CA LEU A 522 -19.93 -2.70 -40.78
C LEU A 522 -21.31 -2.12 -40.44
N ILE A 523 -22.05 -2.78 -39.54
CA ILE A 523 -23.29 -2.23 -38.98
C ILE A 523 -23.00 -1.46 -37.69
N PHE A 524 -23.91 -0.56 -37.30
CA PHE A 524 -23.71 0.33 -36.15
C PHE A 524 -23.41 -0.41 -34.83
N GLU A 525 -24.07 -1.55 -34.59
CA GLU A 525 -23.82 -2.39 -33.42
C GLU A 525 -22.36 -2.86 -33.34
N PHE A 526 -21.77 -3.24 -34.48
CA PHE A 526 -20.38 -3.71 -34.55
C PHE A 526 -19.38 -2.57 -34.50
N TYR A 527 -19.71 -1.44 -35.13
CA TYR A 527 -18.91 -0.22 -35.04
C TYR A 527 -18.66 0.21 -33.58
N LYS A 528 -19.70 0.15 -32.73
CA LYS A 528 -19.58 0.49 -31.30
C LYS A 528 -18.65 -0.42 -30.50
N LYS A 529 -18.37 -1.63 -30.98
CA LYS A 529 -17.45 -2.60 -30.36
C LYS A 529 -15.99 -2.38 -30.78
N ILE A 530 -15.72 -1.55 -31.79
CA ILE A 530 -14.36 -1.25 -32.25
C ILE A 530 -13.67 -0.29 -31.28
N ASN A 531 -12.45 -0.63 -30.83
CA ASN A 531 -11.63 0.23 -29.98
C ASN A 531 -11.36 1.61 -30.62
N LEU A 532 -11.45 2.68 -29.82
CA LEU A 532 -11.40 4.07 -30.28
C LEU A 532 -10.10 4.41 -31.06
N GLY A 533 -8.96 3.83 -30.67
CA GLY A 533 -7.67 4.07 -31.32
C GLY A 533 -7.27 3.06 -32.39
N MET A 534 -8.17 2.16 -32.81
CA MET A 534 -7.84 1.16 -33.82
C MET A 534 -7.45 1.83 -35.14
N ASN A 535 -6.26 1.50 -35.65
CA ASN A 535 -5.67 2.05 -36.88
C ASN A 535 -5.40 3.57 -36.88
N ILE A 536 -5.30 4.19 -35.70
CA ILE A 536 -4.91 5.60 -35.53
C ILE A 536 -3.52 5.66 -34.92
N SER A 537 -2.59 6.38 -35.56
CA SER A 537 -1.24 6.58 -35.06
C SER A 537 -1.09 7.92 -34.34
N SER A 538 -0.52 7.88 -33.14
CA SER A 538 -0.18 9.05 -32.34
C SER A 538 1.16 9.68 -32.71
N LYS A 539 1.90 9.14 -33.68
CA LYS A 539 3.21 9.65 -34.07
C LYS A 539 3.12 10.31 -35.44
N GLU A 540 3.40 11.62 -35.47
CA GLU A 540 3.47 12.37 -36.71
C GLU A 540 4.51 11.76 -37.66
N GLY A 541 4.18 11.66 -38.95
CA GLY A 541 5.00 11.00 -39.97
C GLY A 541 4.96 9.46 -39.97
N HIS A 542 4.32 8.81 -38.99
CA HIS A 542 4.19 7.36 -38.95
C HIS A 542 2.72 6.95 -38.96
N GLY A 543 2.13 6.66 -40.12
CA GLY A 543 0.74 6.25 -40.23
C GLY A 543 -0.26 7.41 -40.19
N GLN A 544 -1.56 7.10 -40.14
CA GLN A 544 -2.62 8.11 -40.21
C GLN A 544 -3.17 8.48 -38.84
N GLN A 545 -3.47 9.75 -38.64
CA GLN A 545 -3.98 10.31 -37.38
C GLN A 545 -5.52 10.25 -37.30
N TYR A 546 -6.16 9.55 -38.22
CA TYR A 546 -7.60 9.39 -38.30
C TYR A 546 -7.98 8.03 -38.89
N MET A 547 -9.22 7.61 -38.65
CA MET A 547 -9.84 6.43 -39.21
C MET A 547 -11.30 6.74 -39.56
N VAL A 548 -11.73 6.27 -40.72
CA VAL A 548 -13.09 6.48 -41.24
C VAL A 548 -13.77 5.15 -41.47
N TYR A 549 -14.98 5.04 -40.96
CA TYR A 549 -15.78 3.82 -40.94
C TYR A 549 -17.04 4.03 -41.79
N PRO A 550 -17.22 3.33 -42.91
CA PRO A 550 -18.50 3.26 -43.60
C PRO A 550 -19.41 2.32 -42.78
N VAL A 551 -20.47 2.86 -42.20
CA VAL A 551 -21.35 2.17 -41.25
C VAL A 551 -22.79 2.21 -41.75
N TYR A 552 -23.43 1.05 -41.71
CA TYR A 552 -24.84 0.87 -42.03
C TYR A 552 -25.68 0.81 -40.76
N PRO A 553 -26.89 1.40 -40.72
CA PRO A 553 -27.73 1.39 -39.52
C PRO A 553 -27.98 -0.03 -38.99
N ILE A 554 -28.41 -0.93 -39.86
CA ILE A 554 -28.70 -2.33 -39.57
C ILE A 554 -28.23 -3.22 -40.72
N LYS A 555 -28.35 -4.54 -40.55
CA LYS A 555 -27.96 -5.51 -41.58
C LYS A 555 -28.73 -5.26 -42.88
N ASP A 556 -30.04 -5.04 -42.82
CA ASP A 556 -30.88 -4.94 -44.02
C ASP A 556 -30.93 -3.54 -44.65
N SER A 557 -30.09 -2.60 -44.18
CA SER A 557 -30.02 -1.25 -44.74
C SER A 557 -29.51 -1.27 -46.19
N PRO A 558 -30.16 -0.54 -47.13
CA PRO A 558 -29.68 -0.45 -48.51
C PRO A 558 -28.30 0.23 -48.60
N PRO A 559 -27.55 0.02 -49.71
CA PRO A 559 -26.24 0.64 -49.93
C PRO A 559 -26.21 2.17 -49.79
N SER A 560 -27.33 2.83 -50.11
CA SER A 560 -27.53 4.28 -49.99
C SER A 560 -27.49 4.81 -48.56
N ASP A 561 -27.72 3.96 -47.56
CA ASP A 561 -27.83 4.37 -46.15
C ASP A 561 -26.48 4.46 -45.44
N VAL A 562 -25.37 4.28 -46.17
CA VAL A 562 -24.02 4.36 -45.60
C VAL A 562 -23.79 5.71 -44.92
N ARG A 563 -23.32 5.68 -43.69
CA ARG A 563 -22.86 6.86 -42.93
C ARG A 563 -21.39 6.71 -42.59
N TYR A 564 -20.63 7.79 -42.68
CA TYR A 564 -19.20 7.77 -42.39
C TYR A 564 -18.93 8.30 -41.00
N TYR A 565 -18.50 7.41 -40.10
CA TYR A 565 -18.06 7.78 -38.77
C TYR A 565 -16.56 8.04 -38.77
N VAL A 566 -16.13 9.10 -38.08
CA VAL A 566 -14.74 9.55 -38.09
C VAL A 566 -14.20 9.53 -36.67
N ARG A 567 -13.05 8.89 -36.50
CA ARG A 567 -12.25 8.94 -35.28
C ARG A 567 -10.89 9.54 -35.61
N TYR A 568 -10.40 10.46 -34.79
CA TYR A 568 -9.20 11.22 -35.12
C TYR A 568 -8.48 11.75 -33.88
N LEU A 569 -7.20 12.06 -34.02
CA LEU A 569 -6.45 12.80 -33.02
C LEU A 569 -6.69 14.28 -33.23
N LYS A 570 -7.18 14.96 -32.18
CA LYS A 570 -7.27 16.41 -32.20
C LYS A 570 -5.84 16.97 -32.34
N PRO A 571 -5.54 17.78 -33.37
CA PRO A 571 -4.29 18.49 -33.43
C PRO A 571 -4.13 19.35 -32.17
N THR A 572 -2.94 19.34 -31.60
CA THR A 572 -2.54 20.38 -30.64
C THR A 572 -2.32 21.65 -31.43
N ASP A 573 -2.98 22.74 -31.05
CA ASP A 573 -2.78 24.07 -31.65
C ASP A 573 -1.32 24.50 -31.61
#